data_AF-A0AAN5D8W8-F1
#
_entry.id   AF-A0AAN5D8W8-F1
#
_cell.length_a   1.000
_cell.length_b   1.000
_cell.length_c   1.000
_cell.angle_alpha   90.00
_cell.angle_beta   90.00
_cell.angle_gamma   90.00
#
_symmetry.space_group_name_H-M   'P 1'
#
loop_
_entity.id
_entity.type
_entity.pdbx_description
1 polymer ?
#
loop_
_entity_poly.entity_id
_entity_poly.type
_entity_poly.pdbx_seq_one_letter_code
_entity_poly.pdbx_strand_id
1 'polypeptide(L)'
;SLSPSMAGLACIVLVALPSILSLILGLLGIFLFPSVYKNIVYSLLVLSQNDYDGSLGFAAQMWAKPPMLNQMKFYFFNITNADEMIYEGAKGRVIEIGPYTYMESEEKKYMEWSDDGDRAFYENYKRWIYRDDLSCASCSHDDIITMPNAPEVGVSQGLFDPLFHVSPTATTIIGWAMLALGENAINSPQMGAVLFDGYDDALLSAAHSNIVTLLSNIFNGGVNIIPIPVPDMHTMAYFMGYNNTRDENYWIHTGKKDITRLGEVITWANETLLPEEWYTTVQARMINGSDTGSFGKVDLTPDDTLPMFHSYLCRSFTAVYEGKNEVQGIPSLSFNVLPDEWDTTLDKNKGFRYRNVEKQNYYPDWPQCPKWNSSLCVAKPEDPIDCNTDICNNCCQKGKVGDTYALPPGFYPMVCYPGRREKSPFAVIWSTPHFVYSPPTVADSVVGLHPSVDLHQPMVFGHEPMSGLITQVAYRAQINIPFFVNEYVPQNLHLPTSLVPIFYESSETVMTDYAYSLYRLGFVFAPTFILWFSIALLVLSLLLAVLVFVLGKIRARAMREK
;
A
#
# COMPACT_ATOMS: atom_id res chain seq x y z
N SER A 1 66.67 -43.65 -8.36
CA SER A 1 67.28 -42.55 -7.56
C SER A 1 67.32 -41.30 -8.42
N LEU A 2 66.50 -40.28 -8.14
CA LEU A 2 66.62 -39.00 -8.86
C LEU A 2 67.91 -38.30 -8.40
N SER A 3 68.61 -37.63 -9.32
CA SER A 3 69.77 -36.80 -8.95
C SER A 3 69.32 -35.65 -8.03
N PRO A 4 70.18 -35.14 -7.13
CA PRO A 4 69.83 -34.03 -6.22
C PRO A 4 69.33 -32.77 -6.94
N SER A 5 69.76 -32.54 -8.18
CA SER A 5 69.29 -31.41 -9.00
C SER A 5 67.87 -31.60 -9.52
N MET A 6 67.47 -32.86 -9.79
CA MET A 6 66.09 -33.20 -10.18
C MET A 6 65.13 -33.17 -8.99
N ALA A 7 65.58 -33.57 -7.80
CA ALA A 7 64.77 -33.47 -6.58
C ALA A 7 64.44 -32.01 -6.22
N GLY A 8 65.41 -31.10 -6.33
CA GLY A 8 65.18 -29.66 -6.12
C GLY A 8 64.28 -29.01 -7.18
N LEU A 9 64.29 -29.50 -8.42
CA LEU A 9 63.34 -29.06 -9.46
C LEU A 9 61.92 -29.54 -9.15
N ALA A 10 61.78 -30.81 -8.77
CA ALA A 10 60.49 -31.40 -8.42
C ALA A 10 59.84 -30.67 -7.23
N CYS A 11 60.60 -30.31 -6.19
CA CYS A 11 60.09 -29.51 -5.07
C CYS A 11 59.59 -28.12 -5.51
N ILE A 12 60.30 -27.43 -6.39
CA ILE A 12 59.87 -26.12 -6.89
C ILE A 12 58.56 -26.25 -7.69
N VAL A 13 58.46 -27.26 -8.56
CA VAL A 13 57.24 -27.50 -9.37
C VAL A 13 56.05 -27.86 -8.47
N LEU A 14 56.25 -28.69 -7.45
CA LEU A 14 55.21 -29.09 -6.50
C LEU A 14 54.64 -27.91 -5.68
N VAL A 15 55.40 -26.84 -5.48
CA VAL A 15 54.95 -25.62 -4.78
C VAL A 15 54.40 -24.57 -5.78
N ALA A 16 54.99 -24.49 -6.97
CA ALA A 16 54.55 -23.55 -8.00
C ALA A 16 53.15 -23.87 -8.53
N LEU A 17 52.80 -25.16 -8.70
CA LEU A 17 51.48 -25.55 -9.19
C LEU A 17 50.33 -25.10 -8.27
N PRO A 18 50.35 -25.38 -6.94
CA PRO A 18 49.38 -24.81 -6.00
C PRO A 18 49.37 -23.28 -5.98
N SER A 19 50.55 -22.62 -6.07
CA SER A 19 50.63 -21.15 -6.11
C SER A 19 49.85 -20.55 -7.29
N ILE A 20 50.03 -21.13 -8.48
CA ILE A 20 49.33 -20.71 -9.70
C ILE A 20 47.83 -21.02 -9.60
N LEU A 21 47.47 -22.21 -9.10
CA LEU A 21 46.06 -22.59 -8.95
C LEU A 21 45.33 -21.67 -7.97
N SER A 22 45.92 -21.38 -6.80
CA SER A 22 45.36 -20.43 -5.84
C SER A 22 45.25 -19.02 -6.41
N LEU A 23 46.21 -18.59 -7.25
CA LEU A 23 46.13 -17.31 -7.95
C LEU A 23 44.91 -17.27 -8.87
N ILE A 24 44.76 -18.29 -9.72
CA ILE A 24 43.67 -18.37 -10.70
C ILE A 24 42.31 -18.40 -9.99
N LEU A 25 42.15 -19.26 -8.99
CA LEU A 25 40.90 -19.37 -8.24
C LEU A 25 40.56 -18.08 -7.48
N GLY A 26 41.55 -17.43 -6.87
CA GLY A 26 41.35 -16.14 -6.20
C GLY A 26 40.95 -15.03 -7.17
N LEU A 27 41.58 -14.97 -8.36
CA LEU A 27 41.21 -14.00 -9.39
C LEU A 27 39.81 -14.27 -9.97
N LEU A 28 39.47 -15.53 -10.24
CA LEU A 28 38.12 -15.91 -10.67
C LEU A 28 37.07 -15.53 -9.62
N GLY A 29 37.37 -15.76 -8.34
CA GLY A 29 36.47 -15.40 -7.26
C GLY A 29 36.27 -13.89 -7.07
N ILE A 30 37.24 -13.04 -7.42
CA ILE A 30 37.06 -11.58 -7.36
C ILE A 30 36.38 -11.04 -8.62
N PHE A 31 36.80 -11.49 -9.79
CA PHE A 31 36.40 -10.86 -11.06
C PHE A 31 35.21 -11.55 -11.75
N LEU A 32 35.06 -12.87 -11.61
CA LEU A 32 34.00 -13.63 -12.28
C LEU A 32 32.80 -13.87 -11.36
N PHE A 33 33.04 -14.10 -10.07
CA PHE A 33 31.96 -14.44 -9.14
C PHE A 33 30.84 -13.39 -9.07
N PRO A 34 31.08 -12.06 -9.05
CA PRO A 34 29.98 -11.09 -8.99
C PRO A 34 28.97 -11.25 -10.14
N SER A 35 29.45 -11.48 -11.36
CA SER A 35 28.58 -11.71 -12.52
C SER A 35 27.85 -13.05 -12.46
N VAL A 36 28.54 -14.12 -12.02
CA VAL A 36 27.92 -15.45 -11.85
C VAL A 36 26.86 -15.41 -10.77
N TYR A 37 27.17 -14.82 -9.62
CA TYR A 37 26.26 -14.64 -8.50
C TYR A 37 25.00 -13.88 -8.91
N LYS A 38 25.16 -12.74 -9.58
CA LYS A 38 24.04 -11.96 -10.11
C LYS A 38 23.13 -12.78 -11.02
N ASN A 39 23.70 -13.52 -11.97
CA ASN A 39 22.92 -14.39 -12.87
C ASN A 39 22.20 -15.52 -12.11
N ILE A 40 22.82 -16.08 -11.07
CA ILE A 40 22.18 -17.08 -10.20
C ILE A 40 20.98 -16.45 -9.49
N VAL A 41 21.16 -15.28 -8.86
CA VAL A 41 20.07 -14.55 -8.19
C VAL A 41 18.92 -14.31 -9.18
N TYR A 42 19.21 -13.81 -10.38
CA TYR A 42 18.18 -13.53 -11.39
C TYR A 42 17.43 -14.78 -11.82
N SER A 43 18.15 -15.88 -12.05
CA SER A 43 17.52 -17.16 -12.38
C SER A 43 16.63 -17.71 -11.27
N LEU A 44 16.97 -17.44 -10.00
CA LEU A 44 16.20 -17.87 -8.85
C LEU A 44 14.94 -17.04 -8.62
N LEU A 45 14.92 -15.78 -9.06
CA LEU A 45 13.81 -14.84 -8.91
C LEU A 45 12.66 -15.06 -9.91
N VAL A 46 12.94 -15.66 -11.08
CA VAL A 46 11.93 -15.90 -12.11
C VAL A 46 10.81 -16.80 -11.56
N LEU A 47 9.56 -16.36 -11.71
CA LEU A 47 8.39 -17.17 -11.36
C LEU A 47 8.17 -18.21 -12.45
N SER A 48 8.45 -19.48 -12.14
CA SER A 48 8.36 -20.57 -13.10
C SER A 48 7.50 -21.73 -12.59
N GLN A 49 6.96 -22.50 -13.53
CA GLN A 49 6.29 -23.78 -13.30
C GLN A 49 7.00 -24.85 -14.13
N ASN A 50 7.13 -26.05 -13.59
CA ASN A 50 7.67 -27.20 -14.29
C ASN A 50 6.61 -27.79 -15.24
N ASP A 51 6.94 -27.85 -16.53
CA ASP A 51 6.01 -28.31 -17.57
C ASP A 51 5.57 -29.78 -17.43
N TYR A 52 6.36 -30.60 -16.73
CA TYR A 52 6.11 -32.05 -16.62
C TYR A 52 5.13 -32.43 -15.51
N ASP A 53 5.24 -31.81 -14.34
CA ASP A 53 4.47 -32.17 -13.14
C ASP A 53 3.66 -31.00 -12.57
N GLY A 54 3.75 -29.81 -13.17
CA GLY A 54 3.07 -28.60 -12.73
C GLY A 54 3.61 -28.02 -11.42
N SER A 55 4.73 -28.54 -10.89
CA SER A 55 5.30 -28.05 -9.64
C SER A 55 5.93 -26.66 -9.84
N LEU A 56 5.80 -25.81 -8.81
CA LEU A 56 6.32 -24.45 -8.85
C LEU A 56 7.84 -24.42 -8.66
N GLY A 57 8.51 -23.54 -9.38
CA GLY A 57 9.91 -23.17 -9.13
C GLY A 57 10.08 -22.48 -7.76
N PHE A 58 11.32 -22.32 -7.31
CA PHE A 58 11.62 -21.83 -5.96
C PHE A 58 10.98 -20.47 -5.63
N ALA A 59 11.20 -19.44 -6.45
CA ALA A 59 10.56 -18.14 -6.24
C ALA A 59 9.03 -18.21 -6.37
N ALA A 60 8.52 -19.00 -7.31
CA ALA A 60 7.08 -19.18 -7.47
C ALA A 60 6.42 -19.82 -6.24
N GLN A 61 7.07 -20.78 -5.58
CA GLN A 61 6.57 -21.35 -4.31
C GLN A 61 6.50 -20.29 -3.21
N MET A 62 7.56 -19.49 -3.07
CA MET A 62 7.65 -18.45 -2.06
C MET A 62 6.68 -17.30 -2.35
N TRP A 63 6.48 -16.95 -3.61
CA TRP A 63 5.49 -15.96 -4.04
C TRP A 63 4.06 -16.46 -3.86
N ALA A 64 3.78 -17.72 -4.19
CA ALA A 64 2.45 -18.30 -4.04
C ALA A 64 2.02 -18.41 -2.58
N LYS A 65 2.97 -18.69 -1.68
CA LYS A 65 2.74 -18.68 -0.23
C LYS A 65 3.88 -17.95 0.48
N PRO A 66 3.79 -16.61 0.59
CA PRO A 66 4.83 -15.79 1.18
C PRO A 66 5.18 -16.24 2.60
N PRO A 67 6.47 -16.38 2.91
CA PRO A 67 6.94 -16.79 4.24
C PRO A 67 6.93 -15.59 5.20
N MET A 68 5.87 -14.79 5.15
CA MET A 68 5.68 -13.56 5.91
C MET A 68 4.22 -13.46 6.35
N LEU A 69 4.01 -12.81 7.48
CA LEU A 69 2.69 -12.50 8.00
C LEU A 69 2.60 -10.99 8.18
N ASN A 70 1.48 -10.41 7.76
CA ASN A 70 1.24 -8.99 7.94
C ASN A 70 0.52 -8.76 9.27
N GLN A 71 1.08 -7.92 10.14
CA GLN A 71 0.48 -7.53 11.41
C GLN A 71 -0.29 -6.23 11.20
N MET A 72 -1.60 -6.34 10.99
CA MET A 72 -2.50 -5.20 10.82
C MET A 72 -2.94 -4.70 12.20
N LYS A 73 -2.52 -3.49 12.57
CA LYS A 73 -2.87 -2.85 13.84
C LYS A 73 -3.87 -1.72 13.58
N PHE A 74 -5.06 -1.81 14.17
CA PHE A 74 -6.10 -0.78 14.05
C PHE A 74 -6.14 0.10 15.28
N TYR A 75 -6.14 1.41 15.09
CA TYR A 75 -6.24 2.43 16.12
C TYR A 75 -7.50 3.26 15.85
N PHE A 76 -8.51 3.09 16.70
CA PHE A 76 -9.81 3.76 16.57
C PHE A 76 -9.81 5.13 17.22
N PHE A 77 -10.57 6.05 16.64
CA PHE A 77 -10.83 7.38 17.16
C PHE A 77 -12.22 7.41 17.79
N ASN A 78 -12.29 7.13 19.09
CA ASN A 78 -13.55 7.10 19.82
C ASN A 78 -14.05 8.52 20.11
N ILE A 79 -15.25 8.86 19.60
CA ILE A 79 -15.87 10.17 19.80
C ILE A 79 -16.36 10.31 21.25
N THR A 80 -16.03 11.45 21.87
CA THR A 80 -16.35 11.72 23.29
C THR A 80 -17.45 12.77 23.49
N ASN A 81 -17.83 13.50 22.45
CA ASN A 81 -18.82 14.59 22.51
C ASN A 81 -19.88 14.49 21.40
N ALA A 82 -20.40 13.29 21.16
CA ALA A 82 -21.37 13.03 20.09
C ALA A 82 -22.60 13.95 20.14
N ASP A 83 -23.19 14.17 21.32
CA ASP A 83 -24.35 15.04 21.49
C ASP A 83 -24.03 16.51 21.15
N GLU A 84 -22.87 17.03 21.57
CA GLU A 84 -22.43 18.40 21.22
C GLU A 84 -22.25 18.54 19.70
N MET A 85 -21.76 17.50 19.02
CA MET A 85 -21.63 17.50 17.57
C MET A 85 -23.00 17.49 16.88
N ILE A 86 -23.90 16.59 17.29
CA ILE A 86 -25.19 16.39 16.64
C ILE A 86 -26.12 17.58 16.86
N TYR A 87 -26.16 18.13 18.09
CA TYR A 87 -27.17 19.12 18.47
C TYR A 87 -26.66 20.57 18.49
N GLU A 88 -25.34 20.78 18.64
CA GLU A 88 -24.75 22.13 18.75
C GLU A 88 -23.78 22.48 17.60
N GLY A 89 -23.48 21.53 16.72
CA GLY A 89 -22.49 21.73 15.66
C GLY A 89 -21.07 21.92 16.18
N ALA A 90 -20.79 21.40 17.36
CA ALA A 90 -19.46 21.48 17.96
C ALA A 90 -18.44 20.67 17.15
N LYS A 91 -17.16 21.08 17.23
CA LYS A 91 -16.06 20.28 16.69
C LYS A 91 -15.98 18.93 17.39
N GLY A 92 -15.68 17.88 16.63
CA GLY A 92 -15.49 16.54 17.19
C GLY A 92 -14.26 16.46 18.09
N ARG A 93 -14.41 15.74 19.21
CA ARG A 93 -13.35 15.38 20.15
C ARG A 93 -13.20 13.86 20.17
N VAL A 94 -12.03 13.38 19.79
CA VAL A 94 -11.73 11.96 19.72
C VAL A 94 -10.62 11.57 20.70
N ILE A 95 -10.66 10.32 21.16
CA ILE A 95 -9.58 9.68 21.89
C ILE A 95 -9.17 8.44 21.09
N GLU A 96 -7.87 8.30 20.84
CA GLU A 96 -7.31 7.12 20.18
C GLU A 96 -7.35 5.90 21.11
N ILE A 97 -7.85 4.77 20.61
CA ILE A 97 -7.93 3.49 21.31
C ILE A 97 -7.35 2.38 20.42
N GLY A 98 -6.36 1.64 20.93
CA GLY A 98 -5.72 0.56 20.19
C GLY A 98 -4.31 0.25 20.72
N PRO A 99 -3.55 -0.59 20.00
CA PRO A 99 -3.95 -1.26 18.77
C PRO A 99 -4.89 -2.46 19.00
N TYR A 100 -5.80 -2.69 18.07
CA TYR A 100 -6.48 -3.97 17.86
C TYR A 100 -5.77 -4.72 16.72
N THR A 101 -5.20 -5.88 16.99
CA THR A 101 -4.28 -6.53 16.05
C THR A 101 -4.89 -7.73 15.35
N TYR A 102 -4.80 -7.74 14.03
CA TYR A 102 -5.13 -8.87 13.17
C TYR A 102 -3.88 -9.37 12.46
N MET A 103 -3.70 -10.69 12.42
CA MET A 103 -2.70 -11.34 11.58
C MET A 103 -3.32 -11.65 10.23
N GLU A 104 -2.79 -11.03 9.20
CA GLU A 104 -3.12 -11.33 7.80
C GLU A 104 -2.11 -12.33 7.24
N SER A 105 -2.64 -13.35 6.57
CA SER A 105 -1.87 -14.28 5.74
C SER A 105 -2.44 -14.31 4.34
N GLU A 106 -1.58 -14.37 3.33
CA GLU A 106 -1.99 -14.51 1.93
C GLU A 106 -1.50 -15.81 1.28
N GLU A 107 -2.29 -16.29 0.32
CA GLU A 107 -2.03 -17.49 -0.48
C GLU A 107 -2.61 -17.32 -1.89
N LYS A 108 -1.77 -17.39 -2.90
CA LYS A 108 -2.18 -17.28 -4.31
C LYS A 108 -2.62 -18.65 -4.81
N LYS A 109 -3.84 -18.71 -5.34
CA LYS A 109 -4.54 -19.94 -5.75
C LYS A 109 -4.94 -19.90 -7.22
N TYR A 110 -5.31 -21.07 -7.74
CA TYR A 110 -5.82 -21.25 -9.11
C TYR A 110 -4.91 -20.64 -10.16
N MET A 111 -3.60 -20.85 -10.00
CA MET A 111 -2.61 -20.22 -10.85
C MET A 111 -2.58 -20.84 -12.24
N GLU A 112 -2.40 -20.01 -13.25
CA GLU A 112 -2.23 -20.42 -14.65
C GLU A 112 -1.04 -19.68 -15.26
N TRP A 113 -0.35 -20.30 -16.21
CA TRP A 113 0.79 -19.71 -16.91
C TRP A 113 0.48 -19.56 -18.39
N SER A 114 0.96 -18.48 -19.01
CA SER A 114 0.91 -18.37 -20.47
C SER A 114 1.80 -19.42 -21.13
N ASP A 115 1.51 -19.77 -22.40
CA ASP A 115 2.26 -20.79 -23.16
C ASP A 115 3.78 -20.52 -23.22
N ASP A 116 4.18 -19.25 -23.21
CA ASP A 116 5.58 -18.83 -23.18
C ASP A 116 6.18 -18.74 -21.76
N GLY A 117 5.35 -18.89 -20.72
CA GLY A 117 5.68 -18.76 -19.30
C GLY A 117 6.05 -17.35 -18.84
N ASP A 118 5.79 -16.33 -19.66
CA ASP A 118 6.13 -14.93 -19.38
C ASP A 118 5.09 -14.22 -18.50
N ARG A 119 3.88 -14.79 -18.41
CA ARG A 119 2.76 -14.26 -17.65
C ARG A 119 2.18 -15.33 -16.75
N ALA A 120 1.78 -14.94 -15.55
CA ALA A 120 1.09 -15.79 -14.59
C ALA A 120 -0.22 -15.14 -14.15
N PHE A 121 -1.27 -15.96 -14.10
CA PHE A 121 -2.56 -15.65 -13.52
C PHE A 121 -2.62 -16.20 -12.09
N TYR A 122 -3.34 -15.52 -11.21
CA TYR A 122 -3.67 -16.04 -9.88
C TYR A 122 -4.88 -15.33 -9.27
N GLU A 123 -5.46 -16.00 -8.28
CA GLU A 123 -6.41 -15.42 -7.34
C GLU A 123 -5.73 -15.31 -5.98
N ASN A 124 -5.64 -14.10 -5.41
CA ASN A 124 -4.91 -13.88 -4.18
C ASN A 124 -5.86 -13.95 -2.98
N TYR A 125 -5.80 -15.08 -2.27
CA TYR A 125 -6.64 -15.32 -1.11
C TYR A 125 -5.99 -14.78 0.14
N LYS A 126 -6.78 -14.10 0.97
CA LYS A 126 -6.31 -13.50 2.21
C LYS A 126 -7.18 -13.95 3.37
N ARG A 127 -6.55 -14.09 4.54
CA ARG A 127 -7.19 -14.54 5.78
C ARG A 127 -6.73 -13.66 6.93
N TRP A 128 -7.69 -13.29 7.78
CA TRP A 128 -7.45 -12.48 8.98
C TRP A 128 -7.80 -13.26 10.23
N ILE A 129 -6.92 -13.17 11.22
CA ILE A 129 -7.10 -13.78 12.53
C ILE A 129 -6.81 -12.71 13.58
N TYR A 130 -7.82 -12.34 14.36
CA TYR A 130 -7.66 -11.44 15.49
C TYR A 130 -6.75 -12.05 16.56
N ARG A 131 -5.91 -11.23 17.19
CA ARG A 131 -4.89 -11.65 18.17
C ARG A 131 -4.90 -10.78 19.42
N ASP A 132 -5.61 -11.23 20.44
CA ASP A 132 -5.62 -10.58 21.76
C ASP A 132 -4.23 -10.38 22.36
N ASP A 133 -3.32 -11.35 22.17
CA ASP A 133 -1.96 -11.29 22.71
C ASP A 133 -1.06 -10.25 22.04
N LEU A 134 -1.48 -9.71 20.89
CA LEU A 134 -0.80 -8.64 20.16
C LEU A 134 -1.60 -7.32 20.16
N SER A 135 -2.79 -7.31 20.75
CA SER A 135 -3.60 -6.11 20.97
C SER A 135 -3.18 -5.39 22.26
N CYS A 136 -3.69 -4.17 22.48
CA CYS A 136 -3.44 -3.44 23.73
C CYS A 136 -4.02 -4.19 24.95
N ALA A 137 -3.40 -4.03 26.13
CA ALA A 137 -3.75 -4.82 27.32
C ALA A 137 -5.20 -4.64 27.80
N SER A 138 -5.82 -3.50 27.49
CA SER A 138 -7.22 -3.21 27.82
C SER A 138 -8.18 -3.40 26.63
N CYS A 139 -7.66 -3.77 25.46
CA CYS A 139 -8.44 -3.91 24.24
C CYS A 139 -9.14 -5.27 24.21
N SER A 140 -10.40 -5.26 23.81
CA SER A 140 -11.20 -6.47 23.56
C SER A 140 -11.85 -6.41 22.19
N HIS A 141 -12.04 -7.58 21.57
CA HIS A 141 -12.80 -7.71 20.32
C HIS A 141 -14.22 -7.11 20.41
N ASP A 142 -14.79 -7.16 21.62
CA ASP A 142 -16.15 -6.72 21.93
C ASP A 142 -16.24 -5.25 22.41
N ASP A 143 -15.13 -4.51 22.39
CA ASP A 143 -15.12 -3.10 22.81
C ASP A 143 -16.11 -2.27 21.99
N ILE A 144 -16.82 -1.36 22.66
CA ILE A 144 -17.78 -0.46 22.00
C ILE A 144 -17.07 0.81 21.56
N ILE A 145 -17.18 1.13 20.27
CA ILE A 145 -16.54 2.31 19.68
C ILE A 145 -17.61 3.27 19.18
N THR A 146 -17.66 4.48 19.75
CA THR A 146 -18.52 5.58 19.26
C THR A 146 -17.85 6.26 18.08
N MET A 147 -18.47 6.16 16.91
CA MET A 147 -17.86 6.57 15.64
C MET A 147 -18.89 7.12 14.64
N PRO A 148 -18.45 7.80 13.58
CA PRO A 148 -19.29 8.14 12.44
C PRO A 148 -20.00 6.93 11.83
N ASN A 149 -21.29 7.09 11.52
CA ASN A 149 -22.13 6.05 10.93
C ASN A 149 -22.12 6.14 9.39
N ALA A 150 -21.33 5.29 8.74
CA ALA A 150 -21.12 5.36 7.29
C ALA A 150 -22.37 5.07 6.43
N PRO A 151 -23.25 4.09 6.76
CA PRO A 151 -24.54 3.92 6.09
C PRO A 151 -25.41 5.18 6.07
N GLU A 152 -25.61 5.84 7.22
CA GLU A 152 -26.36 7.09 7.31
C GLU A 152 -25.79 8.15 6.39
N VAL A 153 -24.48 8.40 6.49
CA VAL A 153 -23.81 9.45 5.70
C VAL A 153 -23.83 9.10 4.20
N GLY A 154 -23.71 7.83 3.84
CA GLY A 154 -23.83 7.36 2.46
C GLY A 154 -25.19 7.68 1.84
N VAL A 155 -26.28 7.42 2.57
CA VAL A 155 -27.63 7.81 2.13
C VAL A 155 -27.79 9.32 2.10
N SER A 156 -27.33 10.03 3.13
CA SER A 156 -27.34 11.49 3.20
C SER A 156 -26.62 12.14 2.02
N GLN A 157 -25.45 11.64 1.62
CA GLN A 157 -24.74 12.12 0.42
C GLN A 157 -25.49 11.72 -0.87
N GLY A 158 -26.05 10.51 -0.92
CA GLY A 158 -26.82 10.02 -2.06
C GLY A 158 -28.03 10.89 -2.41
N LEU A 159 -28.64 11.56 -1.43
CA LEU A 159 -29.71 12.54 -1.68
C LEU A 159 -29.26 13.74 -2.54
N PHE A 160 -27.96 14.07 -2.53
CA PHE A 160 -27.37 15.14 -3.33
C PHE A 160 -26.71 14.66 -4.63
N ASP A 161 -26.49 13.35 -4.82
CA ASP A 161 -25.82 12.86 -6.02
C ASP A 161 -26.77 12.92 -7.23
N PRO A 162 -26.48 13.75 -8.25
CA PRO A 162 -27.32 13.85 -9.44
C PRO A 162 -27.44 12.53 -10.20
N LEU A 163 -26.52 11.57 -9.99
CA LEU A 163 -26.58 10.24 -10.60
C LEU A 163 -27.79 9.42 -10.17
N PHE A 164 -28.35 9.67 -8.98
CA PHE A 164 -29.47 8.89 -8.44
C PHE A 164 -30.83 9.49 -8.77
N HIS A 165 -30.88 10.69 -9.36
CA HIS A 165 -32.11 11.35 -9.81
C HIS A 165 -33.22 11.39 -8.74
N VAL A 166 -32.84 11.58 -7.47
CA VAL A 166 -33.78 11.60 -6.34
C VAL A 166 -34.67 12.83 -6.42
N SER A 167 -36.00 12.64 -6.43
CA SER A 167 -36.95 13.76 -6.46
C SER A 167 -37.01 14.50 -5.10
N PRO A 168 -37.42 15.78 -5.06
CA PRO A 168 -37.58 16.50 -3.79
C PRO A 168 -38.55 15.83 -2.81
N THR A 169 -39.62 15.22 -3.32
CA THR A 169 -40.59 14.46 -2.52
C THR A 169 -39.95 13.21 -1.93
N ALA A 170 -39.21 12.44 -2.73
CA ALA A 170 -38.49 11.25 -2.25
C ALA A 170 -37.44 11.62 -1.21
N THR A 171 -36.71 12.71 -1.44
CA THR A 171 -35.70 13.25 -0.51
C THR A 171 -36.31 13.53 0.86
N THR A 172 -37.46 14.22 0.89
CA THR A 172 -38.19 14.50 2.14
C THR A 172 -38.64 13.22 2.83
N ILE A 173 -39.20 12.26 2.09
CA ILE A 173 -39.68 10.99 2.64
C ILE A 173 -38.51 10.19 3.26
N ILE A 174 -37.38 10.10 2.56
CA ILE A 174 -36.19 9.38 3.04
C ILE A 174 -35.67 10.01 4.32
N GLY A 175 -35.54 11.34 4.39
CA GLY A 175 -35.05 12.01 5.60
C GLY A 175 -35.94 11.81 6.82
N TRP A 176 -37.28 11.84 6.66
CA TRP A 176 -38.20 11.50 7.75
C TRP A 176 -38.18 10.02 8.11
N ALA A 177 -37.96 9.12 7.14
CA ALA A 177 -37.84 7.69 7.39
C ALA A 177 -36.57 7.36 8.19
N MET A 178 -35.43 7.99 7.85
CA MET A 178 -34.19 7.88 8.62
C MET A 178 -34.42 8.28 10.08
N LEU A 179 -35.13 9.41 10.30
CA LEU A 179 -35.51 9.82 11.65
C LEU A 179 -36.38 8.79 12.38
N ALA A 180 -37.40 8.26 11.71
CA ALA A 180 -38.33 7.28 12.29
C ALA A 180 -37.66 5.94 12.63
N LEU A 181 -36.63 5.55 11.86
CA LEU A 181 -35.82 4.36 12.10
C LEU A 181 -34.80 4.54 13.22
N GLY A 182 -34.57 5.78 13.68
CA GLY A 182 -33.53 6.08 14.67
C GLY A 182 -32.11 6.08 14.09
N GLU A 183 -31.99 6.28 12.78
CA GLU A 183 -30.71 6.28 12.09
C GLU A 183 -29.99 7.62 12.30
N ASN A 184 -28.92 7.60 13.12
CA ASN A 184 -28.12 8.78 13.46
C ASN A 184 -26.76 8.79 12.75
N ALA A 185 -26.19 9.99 12.54
CA ALA A 185 -24.87 10.18 11.93
C ALA A 185 -23.69 9.64 12.78
N ILE A 186 -23.93 9.34 14.06
CA ILE A 186 -22.97 8.72 14.98
C ILE A 186 -23.64 7.48 15.58
N ASN A 187 -22.93 6.35 15.60
CA ASN A 187 -23.38 5.11 16.22
C ASN A 187 -22.30 4.53 17.15
N SER A 188 -22.59 3.40 17.81
CA SER A 188 -21.66 2.77 18.77
C SER A 188 -21.65 1.24 18.67
N PRO A 189 -21.14 0.66 17.55
CA PRO A 189 -21.00 -0.78 17.38
C PRO A 189 -19.81 -1.36 18.15
N GLN A 190 -19.73 -2.70 18.16
CA GLN A 190 -18.55 -3.44 18.63
C GLN A 190 -17.39 -3.33 17.63
N MET A 191 -16.16 -3.21 18.14
CA MET A 191 -14.93 -3.06 17.34
C MET A 191 -14.78 -4.15 16.27
N GLY A 192 -14.92 -5.41 16.65
CA GLY A 192 -14.80 -6.54 15.72
C GLY A 192 -15.82 -6.51 14.58
N ALA A 193 -17.03 -6.02 14.90
CA ALA A 193 -18.12 -5.86 13.94
C ALA A 193 -17.86 -4.71 12.96
N VAL A 194 -17.18 -3.63 13.36
CA VAL A 194 -16.80 -2.53 12.45
C VAL A 194 -15.85 -3.01 11.37
N LEU A 195 -14.90 -3.89 11.72
CA LEU A 195 -13.86 -4.33 10.79
C LEU A 195 -14.34 -5.49 9.91
N PHE A 196 -14.56 -6.68 10.48
CA PHE A 196 -14.73 -7.92 9.71
C PHE A 196 -16.06 -8.64 9.96
N ASP A 197 -16.62 -8.58 11.18
CA ASP A 197 -17.76 -9.44 11.55
C ASP A 197 -19.11 -8.88 11.07
N GLY A 198 -19.22 -7.56 10.92
CA GLY A 198 -20.43 -6.86 10.51
C GLY A 198 -21.38 -6.56 11.67
N TYR A 199 -21.93 -5.35 11.71
CA TYR A 199 -23.00 -4.96 12.64
C TYR A 199 -24.33 -4.68 11.92
N ASP A 200 -25.45 -4.94 12.59
CA ASP A 200 -26.77 -4.63 12.05
C ASP A 200 -26.99 -3.11 12.00
N ASP A 201 -27.33 -2.61 10.82
CA ASP A 201 -27.63 -1.20 10.57
C ASP A 201 -29.13 -1.05 10.26
N ALA A 202 -29.77 0.02 10.75
CA ALA A 202 -31.22 0.15 10.61
C ALA A 202 -31.64 0.45 9.16
N LEU A 203 -30.84 1.20 8.40
CA LEU A 203 -31.09 1.44 6.98
C LEU A 203 -30.87 0.20 6.14
N LEU A 204 -29.77 -0.53 6.35
CA LEU A 204 -29.53 -1.78 5.62
C LEU A 204 -30.64 -2.80 5.95
N SER A 205 -30.97 -2.97 7.22
CA SER A 205 -32.06 -3.87 7.65
C SER A 205 -33.40 -3.49 7.03
N ALA A 206 -33.72 -2.20 6.99
CA ALA A 206 -34.95 -1.72 6.35
C ALA A 206 -34.92 -1.92 4.84
N ALA A 207 -33.81 -1.64 4.17
CA ALA A 207 -33.67 -1.75 2.73
C ALA A 207 -33.81 -3.20 2.23
N HIS A 208 -33.34 -4.19 3.00
CA HIS A 208 -33.48 -5.62 2.70
C HIS A 208 -34.78 -6.24 3.22
N SER A 209 -35.68 -5.46 3.82
CA SER A 209 -36.90 -5.97 4.41
C SER A 209 -38.02 -6.20 3.39
N ASN A 210 -38.95 -7.09 3.74
CA ASN A 210 -40.14 -7.36 2.93
C ASN A 210 -41.07 -6.13 2.78
N ILE A 211 -40.99 -5.15 3.68
CA ILE A 211 -41.84 -3.95 3.59
C ILE A 211 -41.40 -3.07 2.42
N VAL A 212 -40.11 -2.90 2.16
CA VAL A 212 -39.62 -2.14 0.99
C VAL A 212 -40.02 -2.85 -0.30
N THR A 213 -39.89 -4.17 -0.35
CA THR A 213 -40.35 -4.97 -1.50
C THR A 213 -41.85 -4.84 -1.72
N LEU A 214 -42.66 -4.89 -0.66
CA LEU A 214 -44.11 -4.69 -0.74
C LEU A 214 -44.45 -3.29 -1.27
N LEU A 215 -43.84 -2.24 -0.73
CA LEU A 215 -44.06 -0.86 -1.16
C LEU A 215 -43.63 -0.65 -2.62
N SER A 216 -42.50 -1.23 -3.02
CA SER A 216 -42.02 -1.22 -4.40
C SER A 216 -43.02 -1.86 -5.36
N ASN A 217 -43.61 -3.00 -4.96
CA ASN A 217 -44.65 -3.66 -5.75
C ASN A 217 -45.95 -2.83 -5.85
N ILE A 218 -46.39 -2.21 -4.75
CA ILE A 218 -47.64 -1.44 -4.70
C ILE A 218 -47.50 -0.11 -5.45
N PHE A 219 -46.41 0.62 -5.24
CA PHE A 219 -46.29 2.02 -5.64
C PHE A 219 -45.39 2.25 -6.86
N ASN A 220 -44.51 1.30 -7.20
CA ASN A 220 -43.53 1.46 -8.26
C ASN A 220 -43.44 0.25 -9.21
N GLY A 221 -44.52 -0.56 -9.28
CA GLY A 221 -44.64 -1.65 -10.25
C GLY A 221 -43.57 -2.74 -10.13
N GLY A 222 -42.99 -2.92 -8.94
CA GLY A 222 -41.93 -3.89 -8.67
C GLY A 222 -40.51 -3.39 -8.89
N VAL A 223 -40.33 -2.15 -9.33
CA VAL A 223 -39.03 -1.45 -9.30
C VAL A 223 -38.77 -0.92 -7.89
N ASN A 224 -37.55 -1.01 -7.39
CA ASN A 224 -37.21 -0.54 -6.04
C ASN A 224 -37.69 0.91 -5.84
N ILE A 225 -38.45 1.15 -4.77
CA ILE A 225 -38.98 2.47 -4.42
C ILE A 225 -37.87 3.40 -3.87
N ILE A 226 -36.76 2.84 -3.40
CA ILE A 226 -35.58 3.58 -2.98
C ILE A 226 -34.76 3.90 -4.24
N PRO A 227 -34.58 5.19 -4.60
CA PRO A 227 -33.87 5.59 -5.82
C PRO A 227 -32.34 5.48 -5.69
N ILE A 228 -31.83 5.34 -4.46
CA ILE A 228 -30.41 5.12 -4.16
C ILE A 228 -30.13 3.62 -4.26
N PRO A 229 -29.05 3.19 -4.95
CA PRO A 229 -28.66 1.79 -5.01
C PRO A 229 -28.48 1.20 -3.61
N VAL A 230 -29.22 0.14 -3.32
CA VAL A 230 -29.06 -0.64 -2.08
C VAL A 230 -27.91 -1.62 -2.31
N PRO A 231 -26.86 -1.60 -1.48
CA PRO A 231 -25.77 -2.56 -1.63
C PRO A 231 -26.24 -3.97 -1.28
N ASP A 232 -25.56 -5.00 -1.79
CA ASP A 232 -25.94 -6.40 -1.51
C ASP A 232 -25.62 -6.84 -0.05
N MET A 233 -24.92 -6.00 0.71
CA MET A 233 -24.52 -6.26 2.09
C MET A 233 -25.68 -6.12 3.09
N HIS A 234 -25.87 -7.15 3.92
CA HIS A 234 -26.93 -7.17 4.94
C HIS A 234 -26.52 -6.57 6.30
N THR A 235 -25.22 -6.56 6.61
CA THR A 235 -24.66 -5.96 7.82
C THR A 235 -23.49 -5.06 7.43
N MET A 236 -23.14 -4.08 8.26
CA MET A 236 -22.11 -3.09 7.96
C MET A 236 -20.75 -3.49 8.53
N ALA A 237 -19.73 -3.55 7.68
CA ALA A 237 -18.32 -3.67 8.03
C ALA A 237 -17.44 -3.05 6.93
N TYR A 238 -16.24 -2.58 7.27
CA TYR A 238 -15.28 -2.03 6.29
C TYR A 238 -14.53 -3.11 5.50
N PHE A 239 -14.46 -4.32 6.04
CA PHE A 239 -13.87 -5.52 5.43
C PHE A 239 -14.84 -6.71 5.49
N MET A 240 -16.14 -6.44 5.34
CA MET A 240 -17.18 -7.44 5.19
C MET A 240 -16.85 -8.45 4.11
N GLY A 241 -17.03 -9.73 4.43
CA GLY A 241 -16.89 -10.82 3.47
C GLY A 241 -15.47 -10.95 2.91
N TYR A 242 -14.46 -10.33 3.54
CA TYR A 242 -13.07 -10.47 3.13
C TYR A 242 -12.45 -11.76 3.62
N ASN A 243 -12.81 -12.20 4.82
CA ASN A 243 -12.09 -13.29 5.46
C ASN A 243 -12.18 -14.60 4.68
N ASN A 244 -11.03 -15.17 4.32
CA ASN A 244 -10.89 -16.35 3.46
C ASN A 244 -11.46 -16.17 2.04
N THR A 245 -11.37 -14.96 1.51
CA THR A 245 -11.76 -14.64 0.13
C THR A 245 -10.59 -14.02 -0.63
N ARG A 246 -10.84 -13.56 -1.86
CA ARG A 246 -9.81 -13.07 -2.79
C ARG A 246 -9.92 -11.58 -3.07
N ASP A 247 -8.79 -10.89 -3.25
CA ASP A 247 -8.74 -9.49 -3.71
C ASP A 247 -8.68 -9.40 -5.25
N GLU A 248 -9.65 -10.07 -5.88
CA GLU A 248 -9.81 -10.24 -7.32
C GLU A 248 -8.72 -11.08 -8.00
N ASN A 249 -8.80 -11.08 -9.33
CA ASN A 249 -7.95 -11.83 -10.23
C ASN A 249 -6.80 -10.96 -10.73
N TYR A 250 -5.59 -11.53 -10.79
CA TYR A 250 -4.40 -10.85 -11.28
C TYR A 250 -3.80 -11.58 -12.47
N TRP A 251 -3.30 -10.82 -13.44
CA TRP A 251 -2.25 -11.27 -14.35
C TRP A 251 -1.00 -10.44 -14.10
N ILE A 252 0.17 -11.10 -13.98
CA ILE A 252 1.46 -10.44 -13.77
C ILE A 252 2.53 -10.95 -14.73
N HIS A 253 3.59 -10.18 -14.87
CA HIS A 253 4.83 -10.63 -15.51
C HIS A 253 5.67 -11.52 -14.58
N THR A 254 6.17 -12.63 -15.10
CA THR A 254 6.93 -13.63 -14.31
C THR A 254 8.42 -13.33 -14.18
N GLY A 255 8.92 -12.34 -14.92
CA GLY A 255 10.35 -12.06 -15.03
C GLY A 255 11.11 -12.99 -16.00
N LYS A 256 10.42 -13.91 -16.70
CA LYS A 256 11.06 -14.92 -17.56
C LYS A 256 11.74 -14.32 -18.80
N LYS A 257 11.08 -13.40 -19.51
CA LYS A 257 11.70 -12.70 -20.65
C LYS A 257 12.51 -11.49 -20.23
N ASP A 258 12.01 -10.74 -19.25
CA ASP A 258 12.64 -9.55 -18.71
C ASP A 258 12.47 -9.51 -17.19
N ILE A 259 13.58 -9.75 -16.48
CA ILE A 259 13.60 -9.80 -15.02
C ILE A 259 13.26 -8.45 -14.38
N THR A 260 13.43 -7.33 -15.09
CA THR A 260 13.11 -5.99 -14.57
C THR A 260 11.61 -5.74 -14.43
N ARG A 261 10.79 -6.59 -15.07
CA ARG A 261 9.32 -6.54 -15.04
C ARG A 261 8.70 -7.57 -14.09
N LEU A 262 9.52 -8.24 -13.28
CA LEU A 262 9.06 -9.25 -12.32
C LEU A 262 7.95 -8.67 -11.42
N GLY A 263 6.80 -9.34 -11.37
CA GLY A 263 5.69 -8.95 -10.52
C GLY A 263 4.84 -7.79 -11.03
N GLU A 264 5.19 -7.16 -12.16
CA GLU A 264 4.43 -6.07 -12.75
C GLU A 264 3.01 -6.54 -13.11
N VAL A 265 1.99 -5.84 -12.60
CA VAL A 265 0.58 -6.14 -12.82
C VAL A 265 0.18 -5.75 -14.25
N ILE A 266 -0.35 -6.72 -14.98
CA ILE A 266 -0.87 -6.57 -16.34
C ILE A 266 -2.37 -6.27 -16.28
N THR A 267 -3.10 -7.05 -15.50
CA THR A 267 -4.53 -6.80 -15.23
C THR A 267 -4.85 -7.08 -13.77
N TRP A 268 -5.83 -6.34 -13.27
CA TRP A 268 -6.48 -6.59 -11.99
C TRP A 268 -7.99 -6.56 -12.20
N ALA A 269 -8.71 -7.53 -11.62
CA ALA A 269 -10.14 -7.71 -11.87
C ALA A 269 -10.51 -7.84 -13.36
N ASN A 270 -9.61 -8.43 -14.15
CA ASN A 270 -9.70 -8.56 -15.61
C ASN A 270 -9.66 -7.23 -16.39
N GLU A 271 -9.27 -6.12 -15.75
CA GLU A 271 -9.13 -4.80 -16.37
C GLU A 271 -7.65 -4.37 -16.43
N THR A 272 -7.25 -3.68 -17.50
CA THR A 272 -5.90 -3.07 -17.64
C THR A 272 -5.85 -1.63 -17.13
N LEU A 273 -7.02 -1.02 -16.93
CA LEU A 273 -7.20 0.31 -16.38
C LEU A 273 -8.33 0.25 -15.39
N LEU A 274 -8.19 0.95 -14.27
CA LEU A 274 -9.28 1.12 -13.33
C LEU A 274 -10.50 1.79 -13.99
N PRO A 275 -11.67 1.74 -13.38
CA PRO A 275 -12.94 2.16 -13.98
C PRO A 275 -13.09 3.69 -14.12
N GLU A 276 -13.87 4.14 -15.11
CA GLU A 276 -14.22 5.57 -15.27
C GLU A 276 -15.09 6.11 -14.15
N GLU A 277 -15.89 5.23 -13.55
CA GLU A 277 -16.74 5.53 -12.40
C GLU A 277 -15.94 5.80 -11.12
N TRP A 278 -14.65 5.44 -11.08
CA TRP A 278 -13.77 5.68 -9.94
C TRP A 278 -12.99 6.98 -10.08
N TYR A 279 -12.28 7.15 -11.20
CA TYR A 279 -11.42 8.31 -11.44
C TYR A 279 -11.62 8.88 -12.83
N THR A 280 -11.48 10.20 -12.94
CA THR A 280 -11.85 10.94 -14.16
C THR A 280 -10.76 11.00 -15.22
N THR A 281 -9.49 10.81 -14.83
CA THR A 281 -8.34 10.89 -15.75
C THR A 281 -7.75 9.52 -16.02
N VAL A 282 -7.23 9.29 -17.23
CA VAL A 282 -6.54 8.04 -17.58
C VAL A 282 -5.36 7.77 -16.63
N GLN A 283 -4.60 8.80 -16.26
CA GLN A 283 -3.44 8.70 -15.38
C GLN A 283 -3.80 8.11 -14.01
N ALA A 284 -4.86 8.63 -13.38
CA ALA A 284 -5.37 8.13 -12.09
C ALA A 284 -5.88 6.68 -12.17
N ARG A 285 -6.26 6.23 -13.38
CA ARG A 285 -6.79 4.90 -13.63
C ARG A 285 -5.71 3.88 -13.99
N MET A 286 -4.46 4.28 -14.19
CA MET A 286 -3.40 3.34 -14.56
C MET A 286 -3.07 2.40 -13.39
N ILE A 287 -2.99 1.11 -13.70
CA ILE A 287 -2.46 0.07 -12.82
C ILE A 287 -0.97 -0.03 -13.11
N ASN A 288 -0.12 0.45 -12.20
CA ASN A 288 1.32 0.57 -12.42
C ASN A 288 2.12 -0.27 -11.43
N GLY A 289 3.16 -0.94 -11.90
CA GLY A 289 4.12 -1.64 -11.05
C GLY A 289 3.59 -2.95 -10.46
N SER A 290 4.19 -3.41 -9.36
CA SER A 290 3.81 -4.68 -8.72
C SER A 290 2.59 -4.54 -7.80
N ASP A 291 2.01 -5.68 -7.41
CA ASP A 291 0.95 -5.71 -6.39
C ASP A 291 1.52 -5.26 -5.03
N THR A 292 0.96 -4.21 -4.42
CA THR A 292 1.32 -3.71 -3.08
C THR A 292 2.83 -3.54 -2.81
N GLY A 293 3.64 -3.32 -3.85
CA GLY A 293 5.09 -3.21 -3.76
C GLY A 293 5.83 -4.53 -3.53
N SER A 294 5.18 -5.69 -3.68
CA SER A 294 5.74 -7.05 -3.46
C SER A 294 7.11 -7.28 -4.10
N PHE A 295 7.36 -6.65 -5.25
CA PHE A 295 8.62 -6.73 -5.98
C PHE A 295 9.12 -5.34 -6.36
N GLY A 296 10.37 -5.07 -6.03
CA GLY A 296 11.14 -3.99 -6.63
C GLY A 296 11.86 -4.46 -7.90
N LYS A 297 12.29 -3.51 -8.73
CA LYS A 297 13.21 -3.77 -9.84
C LYS A 297 14.52 -4.40 -9.31
N VAL A 298 15.17 -5.25 -10.09
CA VAL A 298 16.51 -5.76 -9.77
C VAL A 298 17.61 -4.71 -9.96
N ASP A 299 18.74 -4.85 -9.25
CA ASP A 299 19.82 -3.84 -9.17
C ASP A 299 19.32 -2.44 -8.78
N LEU A 300 18.63 -2.32 -7.64
CA LEU A 300 18.12 -1.04 -7.16
C LEU A 300 19.23 -0.03 -6.90
N THR A 301 18.96 1.19 -7.33
CA THR A 301 19.77 2.38 -7.11
C THR A 301 18.93 3.48 -6.47
N PRO A 302 19.57 4.47 -5.81
CA PRO A 302 18.87 5.63 -5.27
C PRO A 302 18.10 6.48 -6.30
N ASP A 303 18.40 6.34 -7.59
CA ASP A 303 17.73 7.09 -8.67
C ASP A 303 16.47 6.37 -9.18
N ASP A 304 16.24 5.12 -8.76
CA ASP A 304 15.05 4.37 -9.16
C ASP A 304 13.79 4.88 -8.46
N THR A 305 12.65 4.73 -9.13
CA THR A 305 11.32 4.94 -8.57
C THR A 305 10.52 3.65 -8.67
N LEU A 306 9.76 3.32 -7.63
CA LEU A 306 9.03 2.06 -7.53
C LEU A 306 7.53 2.32 -7.59
N PRO A 307 6.89 2.23 -8.77
CA PRO A 307 5.45 2.23 -8.87
C PRO A 307 4.88 0.95 -8.27
N MET A 308 3.69 1.03 -7.68
CA MET A 308 2.94 -0.11 -7.17
C MET A 308 1.44 0.12 -7.28
N PHE A 309 0.70 -0.94 -7.51
CA PHE A 309 -0.76 -0.93 -7.47
C PHE A 309 -1.24 -1.47 -6.13
N HIS A 310 -2.01 -0.69 -5.38
CA HIS A 310 -2.50 -1.07 -4.06
C HIS A 310 -4.02 -1.30 -4.12
N SER A 311 -4.44 -2.56 -4.23
CA SER A 311 -5.84 -2.94 -4.42
C SER A 311 -6.76 -2.41 -3.31
N TYR A 312 -6.29 -2.35 -2.06
CA TYR A 312 -7.08 -1.87 -0.92
C TYR A 312 -7.32 -0.36 -0.94
N LEU A 313 -6.38 0.36 -1.55
CA LEU A 313 -6.44 1.81 -1.69
C LEU A 313 -7.01 2.21 -3.06
N CYS A 314 -7.36 1.23 -3.90
CA CYS A 314 -7.99 1.40 -5.19
C CYS A 314 -7.21 2.33 -6.14
N ARG A 315 -5.87 2.39 -6.04
CA ARG A 315 -5.03 3.22 -6.92
C ARG A 315 -3.58 2.77 -6.92
N SER A 316 -2.83 3.32 -7.87
CA SER A 316 -1.38 3.21 -7.92
C SER A 316 -0.69 4.34 -7.13
N PHE A 317 0.48 4.03 -6.57
CA PHE A 317 1.40 4.94 -5.89
C PHE A 317 2.79 4.80 -6.46
N THR A 318 3.62 5.82 -6.30
CA THR A 318 5.05 5.75 -6.61
C THR A 318 5.88 6.02 -5.37
N ALA A 319 6.74 5.07 -4.99
CA ALA A 319 7.72 5.25 -3.94
C ALA A 319 9.07 5.71 -4.49
N VAL A 320 9.77 6.55 -3.73
CA VAL A 320 11.10 7.09 -4.08
C VAL A 320 12.09 6.78 -2.97
N TYR A 321 13.38 6.78 -3.30
CA TYR A 321 14.43 6.45 -2.35
C TYR A 321 14.47 7.43 -1.17
N GLU A 322 14.49 6.87 0.04
CA GLU A 322 14.57 7.59 1.31
C GLU A 322 15.96 7.44 1.95
N GLY A 323 16.53 6.23 1.93
CA GLY A 323 17.79 5.98 2.63
C GLY A 323 18.26 4.54 2.59
N LYS A 324 19.48 4.31 3.09
CA LYS A 324 20.01 2.97 3.35
C LYS A 324 19.64 2.55 4.77
N ASN A 325 19.23 1.30 4.93
CA ASN A 325 18.97 0.71 6.23
C ASN A 325 19.47 -0.75 6.26
N GLU A 326 19.41 -1.36 7.43
CA GLU A 326 19.69 -2.78 7.63
C GLU A 326 18.51 -3.42 8.38
N VAL A 327 17.94 -4.48 7.82
CA VAL A 327 16.81 -5.19 8.42
C VAL A 327 17.28 -6.58 8.80
N GLN A 328 17.35 -6.88 10.10
CA GLN A 328 17.79 -8.18 10.62
C GLN A 328 19.16 -8.64 10.07
N GLY A 329 20.10 -7.70 9.86
CA GLY A 329 21.42 -7.99 9.29
C GLY A 329 21.47 -8.07 7.76
N ILE A 330 20.37 -7.76 7.06
CA ILE A 330 20.28 -7.76 5.59
C ILE A 330 20.35 -6.31 5.09
N PRO A 331 21.28 -5.99 4.16
CA PRO A 331 21.32 -4.68 3.53
C PRO A 331 20.01 -4.35 2.84
N SER A 332 19.48 -3.15 3.06
CA SER A 332 18.19 -2.71 2.52
C SER A 332 18.24 -1.26 2.05
N LEU A 333 17.52 -0.95 0.98
CA LEU A 333 17.22 0.41 0.55
C LEU A 333 15.77 0.70 0.91
N SER A 334 15.54 1.76 1.68
CA SER A 334 14.21 2.27 2.03
C SER A 334 13.68 3.16 0.91
N PHE A 335 12.45 2.89 0.49
CA PHE A 335 11.67 3.71 -0.43
C PHE A 335 10.37 4.13 0.25
N ASN A 336 9.98 5.39 0.12
CA ASN A 336 8.77 5.93 0.75
C ASN A 336 7.85 6.61 -0.26
N VAL A 337 6.56 6.66 0.07
CA VAL A 337 5.56 7.42 -0.70
C VAL A 337 5.48 8.85 -0.13
N LEU A 338 5.84 9.83 -0.96
CA LEU A 338 5.93 11.23 -0.57
C LEU A 338 4.55 11.90 -0.41
N PRO A 339 4.48 13.02 0.33
CA PRO A 339 3.25 13.81 0.46
C PRO A 339 2.58 14.17 -0.87
N ASP A 340 3.36 14.45 -1.90
CA ASP A 340 2.87 14.78 -3.24
C ASP A 340 2.00 13.68 -3.86
N GLU A 341 2.12 12.41 -3.47
CA GLU A 341 1.25 11.33 -3.98
C GLU A 341 -0.15 11.35 -3.34
N TRP A 342 -0.27 11.99 -2.17
CA TRP A 342 -1.50 12.19 -1.41
C TRP A 342 -2.13 13.57 -1.64
N ASP A 343 -1.48 14.44 -2.40
CA ASP A 343 -1.98 15.78 -2.70
C ASP A 343 -2.81 15.80 -3.99
N THR A 344 -4.13 15.78 -3.85
CA THR A 344 -5.07 15.84 -4.99
C THR A 344 -5.26 17.25 -5.57
N THR A 345 -4.64 18.26 -4.97
CA THR A 345 -4.63 19.62 -5.52
C THR A 345 -3.67 19.74 -6.70
N LEU A 346 -2.59 18.94 -6.73
CA LEU A 346 -1.63 18.89 -7.83
C LEU A 346 -2.27 18.40 -9.13
N ASP A 347 -1.85 18.99 -10.26
CA ASP A 347 -2.40 18.65 -11.59
C ASP A 347 -2.25 17.15 -11.92
N LYS A 348 -1.12 16.53 -11.54
CA LYS A 348 -0.86 15.09 -11.74
C LYS A 348 -1.88 14.18 -11.04
N ASN A 349 -2.49 14.66 -9.95
CA ASN A 349 -3.39 13.89 -9.09
C ASN A 349 -4.85 14.36 -9.15
N LYS A 350 -5.19 15.30 -10.05
CA LYS A 350 -6.56 15.86 -10.12
C LYS A 350 -7.64 14.81 -10.39
N GLY A 351 -7.28 13.68 -11.00
CA GLY A 351 -8.18 12.55 -11.22
C GLY A 351 -8.65 11.84 -9.94
N PHE A 352 -7.92 12.02 -8.83
CA PHE A 352 -8.24 11.46 -7.51
C PHE A 352 -9.06 12.42 -6.63
N ARG A 353 -9.50 13.58 -7.15
CA ARG A 353 -10.25 14.56 -6.35
C ARG A 353 -11.60 14.00 -5.93
N TYR A 354 -11.94 14.21 -4.66
CA TYR A 354 -13.27 13.92 -4.15
C TYR A 354 -14.32 14.74 -4.90
N ARG A 355 -15.40 14.07 -5.34
CA ARG A 355 -16.48 14.73 -6.10
C ARG A 355 -17.22 15.77 -5.28
N ASN A 356 -17.33 15.58 -3.96
CA ASN A 356 -18.00 16.50 -3.03
C ASN A 356 -19.36 16.94 -3.59
N VAL A 357 -20.25 15.97 -3.79
CA VAL A 357 -21.55 16.17 -4.46
C VAL A 357 -22.50 17.03 -3.62
N GLU A 358 -22.28 17.04 -2.31
CA GLU A 358 -22.90 17.86 -1.29
C GLU A 358 -22.39 19.32 -1.27
N LYS A 359 -21.33 19.63 -2.05
CA LYS A 359 -20.76 20.96 -2.29
C LYS A 359 -20.31 21.70 -1.02
N GLN A 360 -19.77 20.96 -0.06
CA GLN A 360 -19.41 21.47 1.25
C GLN A 360 -17.95 21.91 1.30
N ASN A 361 -17.69 23.02 2.00
CA ASN A 361 -16.32 23.41 2.32
C ASN A 361 -15.97 22.88 3.72
N TYR A 362 -15.35 21.69 3.76
CA TYR A 362 -14.93 21.04 5.01
C TYR A 362 -13.80 21.76 5.75
N TYR A 363 -13.06 22.64 5.06
CA TYR A 363 -11.89 23.31 5.60
C TYR A 363 -11.85 24.78 5.19
N PRO A 364 -12.75 25.64 5.71
CA PRO A 364 -12.84 27.04 5.31
C PRO A 364 -11.58 27.87 5.61
N ASP A 365 -10.80 27.47 6.60
CA ASP A 365 -9.52 28.10 6.96
C ASP A 365 -8.35 27.65 6.06
N TRP A 366 -8.62 26.79 5.07
CA TRP A 366 -7.69 26.34 4.05
C TRP A 366 -8.31 26.59 2.65
N PRO A 367 -7.51 26.87 1.60
CA PRO A 367 -6.09 27.16 1.62
C PRO A 367 -5.72 28.58 2.06
N GLN A 368 -4.52 28.73 2.64
CA GLN A 368 -3.93 30.02 3.04
C GLN A 368 -3.37 30.76 1.81
N CYS A 369 -4.24 31.23 0.93
CA CYS A 369 -3.85 31.96 -0.28
C CYS A 369 -3.65 33.47 -0.01
N PRO A 370 -2.86 34.16 -0.87
CA PRO A 370 -2.74 35.62 -0.83
C PRO A 370 -4.12 36.32 -0.93
N LYS A 371 -4.17 37.58 -0.48
CA LYS A 371 -5.43 38.35 -0.51
C LYS A 371 -5.84 38.61 -1.96
N TRP A 372 -7.13 38.39 -2.23
CA TRP A 372 -7.76 38.68 -3.51
C TRP A 372 -7.47 40.11 -3.97
N ASN A 373 -7.11 40.28 -5.24
CA ASN A 373 -6.82 41.57 -5.85
C ASN A 373 -7.46 41.65 -7.24
N SER A 374 -8.60 42.33 -7.34
CA SER A 374 -9.37 42.49 -8.58
C SER A 374 -8.56 43.08 -9.74
N SER A 375 -7.55 43.91 -9.45
CA SER A 375 -6.75 44.58 -10.48
C SER A 375 -5.77 43.65 -11.19
N LEU A 376 -5.50 42.46 -10.62
CA LEU A 376 -4.59 41.47 -11.19
C LEU A 376 -5.33 40.38 -12.00
N CYS A 377 -6.67 40.44 -12.05
CA CYS A 377 -7.51 39.43 -12.70
C CYS A 377 -7.73 39.67 -14.18
N VAL A 378 -6.62 39.84 -14.89
CA VAL A 378 -6.60 39.94 -16.34
C VAL A 378 -5.92 38.69 -16.88
N ALA A 379 -6.72 37.73 -17.34
CA ALA A 379 -6.21 36.54 -18.02
C ALA A 379 -5.47 36.98 -19.29
N LYS A 380 -4.22 36.51 -19.44
CA LYS A 380 -3.44 36.73 -20.66
C LYS A 380 -3.72 35.57 -21.63
N PRO A 381 -3.72 35.80 -22.95
CA PRO A 381 -3.88 34.72 -23.92
C PRO A 381 -2.85 33.59 -23.78
N GLU A 382 -1.64 33.90 -23.32
CA GLU A 382 -0.57 32.92 -23.10
C GLU A 382 -0.65 32.19 -21.75
N ASP A 383 -1.46 32.69 -20.81
CA ASP A 383 -1.58 32.18 -19.43
C ASP A 383 -3.01 32.42 -18.90
N PRO A 384 -3.98 31.59 -19.32
CA PRO A 384 -5.36 31.73 -18.87
C PRO A 384 -5.47 31.40 -17.37
N ILE A 385 -6.23 32.21 -16.63
CA ILE A 385 -6.52 31.95 -15.22
C ILE A 385 -7.42 30.71 -15.14
N ASP A 386 -6.89 29.59 -14.65
CA ASP A 386 -7.62 28.35 -14.41
C ASP A 386 -7.69 28.02 -12.91
N CYS A 387 -8.84 28.31 -12.31
CA CYS A 387 -9.09 28.03 -10.90
C CYS A 387 -9.19 26.53 -10.56
N ASN A 388 -9.21 25.65 -11.56
CA ASN A 388 -9.21 24.20 -11.32
C ASN A 388 -7.82 23.64 -11.10
N THR A 389 -6.78 24.34 -11.57
CA THR A 389 -5.38 23.92 -11.44
C THR A 389 -4.65 24.77 -10.40
N ASP A 390 -4.91 26.07 -10.34
CA ASP A 390 -4.36 26.98 -9.32
C ASP A 390 -5.46 27.49 -8.37
N ILE A 391 -5.73 26.71 -7.31
CA ILE A 391 -6.74 27.04 -6.29
C ILE A 391 -6.37 28.25 -5.42
N CYS A 392 -5.14 28.75 -5.52
CA CYS A 392 -4.64 29.90 -4.79
C CYS A 392 -4.37 31.13 -5.65
N ASN A 393 -4.76 31.10 -6.92
CA ASN A 393 -4.70 32.28 -7.76
C ASN A 393 -5.49 33.44 -7.14
N ASN A 394 -4.96 34.66 -7.23
CA ASN A 394 -5.58 35.86 -6.65
C ASN A 394 -6.97 36.19 -7.20
N CYS A 395 -7.39 35.50 -8.26
CA CYS A 395 -8.65 35.68 -8.97
C CYS A 395 -9.65 34.56 -8.74
N CYS A 396 -9.27 33.53 -8.00
CA CYS A 396 -10.08 32.36 -7.71
C CYS A 396 -10.70 32.45 -6.32
N GLN A 397 -11.87 31.83 -6.17
CA GLN A 397 -12.43 31.60 -4.85
C GLN A 397 -11.60 30.51 -4.16
N LYS A 398 -11.12 30.79 -2.94
CA LYS A 398 -10.22 29.91 -2.21
C LYS A 398 -10.78 28.49 -2.08
N GLY A 399 -9.98 27.49 -2.45
CA GLY A 399 -10.31 26.07 -2.32
C GLY A 399 -11.42 25.57 -3.26
N LYS A 400 -12.04 26.45 -4.04
CA LYS A 400 -13.12 26.08 -4.96
C LYS A 400 -12.54 25.54 -6.27
N VAL A 401 -13.06 24.40 -6.72
CA VAL A 401 -12.72 23.75 -7.98
C VAL A 401 -14.03 23.43 -8.70
N GLY A 402 -14.22 23.99 -9.89
CA GLY A 402 -15.50 23.93 -10.59
C GLY A 402 -16.64 24.53 -9.77
N ASP A 403 -17.66 23.72 -9.49
CA ASP A 403 -18.81 24.08 -8.67
C ASP A 403 -18.77 23.53 -7.24
N THR A 404 -17.66 22.93 -6.83
CA THR A 404 -17.47 22.31 -5.51
C THR A 404 -16.13 22.73 -4.85
N TYR A 405 -15.77 22.14 -3.72
CA TYR A 405 -14.52 22.43 -2.98
C TYR A 405 -13.59 21.22 -2.98
N ALA A 406 -12.30 21.48 -3.18
CA ALA A 406 -11.25 20.48 -3.07
C ALA A 406 -10.97 20.16 -1.59
N LEU A 407 -10.49 18.93 -1.34
CA LEU A 407 -9.92 18.58 -0.04
C LEU A 407 -8.46 19.05 0.04
N PRO A 408 -7.94 19.32 1.26
CA PRO A 408 -6.52 19.59 1.47
C PRO A 408 -5.61 18.44 1.02
N PRO A 409 -4.30 18.68 0.90
CA PRO A 409 -3.32 17.61 0.71
C PRO A 409 -3.45 16.54 1.80
N GLY A 410 -3.23 15.27 1.44
CA GLY A 410 -3.32 14.16 2.38
C GLY A 410 -4.64 13.38 2.31
N PHE A 411 -5.57 13.73 1.41
CA PHE A 411 -6.89 13.10 1.30
C PHE A 411 -7.27 12.71 -0.13
N TYR A 412 -7.98 11.58 -0.27
CA TYR A 412 -8.67 11.19 -1.51
C TYR A 412 -9.84 10.23 -1.21
N PRO A 413 -10.84 10.07 -2.09
CA PRO A 413 -12.00 9.24 -1.81
C PRO A 413 -11.70 7.74 -1.89
N MET A 414 -12.33 6.95 -1.02
CA MET A 414 -12.41 5.50 -1.16
C MET A 414 -13.45 5.17 -2.24
N VAL A 415 -12.95 4.90 -3.46
CA VAL A 415 -13.81 4.66 -4.63
C VAL A 415 -14.24 3.20 -4.78
N CYS A 416 -13.52 2.27 -4.17
CA CYS A 416 -13.82 0.85 -4.21
C CYS A 416 -13.94 0.28 -2.80
N TYR A 417 -14.67 -0.82 -2.67
CA TYR A 417 -14.59 -1.62 -1.47
C TYR A 417 -13.15 -2.18 -1.39
N PRO A 418 -12.39 -1.98 -0.29
CA PRO A 418 -10.95 -2.20 -0.29
C PRO A 418 -10.59 -3.55 -0.89
N GLY A 419 -9.86 -3.60 -2.01
CA GLY A 419 -9.41 -4.82 -2.69
C GLY A 419 -10.42 -5.51 -3.63
N ARG A 420 -11.63 -4.96 -3.78
CA ARG A 420 -12.67 -5.47 -4.70
C ARG A 420 -12.87 -4.50 -5.86
N ARG A 421 -13.34 -5.05 -6.97
CA ARG A 421 -13.78 -4.25 -8.13
C ARG A 421 -15.10 -3.52 -7.88
N GLU A 422 -15.84 -3.89 -6.84
CA GLU A 422 -17.07 -3.20 -6.47
C GLU A 422 -16.81 -1.78 -5.95
N LYS A 423 -17.68 -0.84 -6.31
CA LYS A 423 -17.62 0.54 -5.80
C LYS A 423 -17.98 0.55 -4.31
N SER A 424 -17.30 1.38 -3.51
CA SER A 424 -17.73 1.59 -2.12
C SER A 424 -19.15 2.18 -2.10
N PRO A 425 -20.11 1.57 -1.38
CA PRO A 425 -21.46 2.11 -1.26
C PRO A 425 -21.54 3.29 -0.27
N PHE A 426 -20.45 3.57 0.44
CA PHE A 426 -20.39 4.60 1.48
C PHE A 426 -19.42 5.74 1.14
N ALA A 427 -19.74 6.90 1.67
CA ALA A 427 -18.94 8.12 1.57
C ALA A 427 -17.71 8.07 2.50
N VAL A 428 -16.65 7.37 2.10
CA VAL A 428 -15.44 7.23 2.91
C VAL A 428 -14.27 7.94 2.22
N ILE A 429 -13.45 8.63 3.01
CA ILE A 429 -12.29 9.38 2.54
C ILE A 429 -11.03 8.80 3.18
N TRP A 430 -10.10 8.36 2.34
CA TRP A 430 -8.75 8.01 2.75
C TRP A 430 -7.96 9.24 3.15
N SER A 431 -7.15 9.12 4.20
CA SER A 431 -6.12 10.08 4.54
C SER A 431 -4.87 9.42 5.11
N THR A 432 -3.81 10.20 5.28
CA THR A 432 -2.69 9.79 6.13
C THR A 432 -3.08 9.84 7.62
N PRO A 433 -2.50 9.00 8.50
CA PRO A 433 -2.84 8.99 9.92
C PRO A 433 -2.64 10.35 10.60
N HIS A 434 -3.59 10.74 11.44
CA HIS A 434 -3.68 12.07 12.09
C HIS A 434 -3.53 13.27 11.15
N PHE A 435 -3.78 13.08 9.85
CA PHE A 435 -3.62 14.11 8.82
C PHE A 435 -2.17 14.63 8.72
N VAL A 436 -1.17 13.76 8.94
CA VAL A 436 0.25 14.16 8.98
C VAL A 436 0.77 14.85 7.71
N TYR A 437 0.22 14.54 6.54
CA TYR A 437 0.57 15.20 5.28
C TYR A 437 -0.30 16.42 4.94
N SER A 438 -1.19 16.81 5.85
CA SER A 438 -2.01 18.01 5.72
C SER A 438 -1.43 19.19 6.51
N PRO A 439 -1.79 20.44 6.17
CA PRO A 439 -1.42 21.61 6.98
C PRO A 439 -1.95 21.50 8.42
N PRO A 440 -1.28 22.09 9.43
CA PRO A 440 -1.71 22.01 10.82
C PRO A 440 -3.16 22.46 11.07
N THR A 441 -3.64 23.48 10.34
CA THR A 441 -5.03 23.96 10.41
C THR A 441 -6.07 22.90 10.07
N VAL A 442 -5.68 21.88 9.31
CA VAL A 442 -6.52 20.74 8.93
C VAL A 442 -6.55 19.70 10.04
N ALA A 443 -5.39 19.39 10.65
CA ALA A 443 -5.30 18.54 11.84
C ALA A 443 -6.12 19.12 13.02
N ASP A 444 -6.06 20.44 13.22
CA ASP A 444 -6.78 21.16 14.28
C ASP A 444 -8.31 21.25 14.05
N SER A 445 -8.82 20.67 12.96
CA SER A 445 -10.26 20.59 12.70
C SER A 445 -10.97 19.61 13.66
N VAL A 446 -10.25 18.58 14.12
CA VAL A 446 -10.72 17.57 15.07
C VAL A 446 -9.82 17.56 16.30
N VAL A 447 -10.41 17.71 17.48
CA VAL A 447 -9.65 17.73 18.74
C VAL A 447 -9.25 16.30 19.11
N GLY A 448 -7.96 16.09 19.39
CA GLY A 448 -7.40 14.78 19.75
C GLY A 448 -6.44 14.19 18.72
N LEU A 449 -6.26 14.85 17.57
CA LEU A 449 -5.26 14.46 16.58
C LEU A 449 -3.86 14.97 16.93
N HIS A 450 -2.85 14.13 16.76
CA HIS A 450 -1.45 14.41 17.08
C HIS A 450 -0.54 13.96 15.92
N PRO A 451 -0.51 14.70 14.78
CA PRO A 451 0.32 14.33 13.64
C PRO A 451 1.81 14.27 13.98
N SER A 452 2.48 13.20 13.55
CA SER A 452 3.91 12.96 13.74
C SER A 452 4.45 12.20 12.54
N VAL A 453 5.41 12.77 11.82
CA VAL A 453 5.98 12.11 10.63
C VAL A 453 6.62 10.77 11.00
N ASP A 454 7.35 10.72 12.11
CA ASP A 454 8.05 9.51 12.55
C ASP A 454 7.10 8.34 12.87
N LEU A 455 5.88 8.64 13.35
CA LEU A 455 4.90 7.62 13.73
C LEU A 455 3.89 7.33 12.62
N HIS A 456 3.55 8.34 11.82
CA HIS A 456 2.40 8.33 10.93
C HIS A 456 2.77 8.35 9.45
N GLN A 457 4.05 8.20 9.11
CA GLN A 457 4.47 8.04 7.72
C GLN A 457 3.70 6.87 7.06
N PRO A 458 2.99 7.11 5.94
CA PRO A 458 1.97 6.20 5.44
C PRO A 458 2.53 4.99 4.72
N MET A 459 3.59 5.08 3.92
CA MET A 459 4.08 3.90 3.18
C MET A 459 5.59 3.94 3.06
N VAL A 460 6.24 2.90 3.57
CA VAL A 460 7.69 2.69 3.55
C VAL A 460 7.98 1.23 3.20
N PHE A 461 8.86 1.03 2.24
CA PHE A 461 9.23 -0.27 1.70
C PHE A 461 10.75 -0.40 1.71
N GLY A 462 11.24 -1.40 2.44
CA GLY A 462 12.65 -1.77 2.43
C GLY A 462 12.88 -2.89 1.42
N HIS A 463 13.83 -2.71 0.49
CA HIS A 463 14.17 -3.71 -0.52
C HIS A 463 15.65 -4.11 -0.45
N GLU A 464 15.94 -5.40 -0.63
CA GLU A 464 17.31 -5.86 -0.81
C GLU A 464 17.86 -5.32 -2.15
N PRO A 465 19.02 -4.64 -2.17
CA PRO A 465 19.48 -3.88 -3.33
C PRO A 465 19.64 -4.68 -4.63
N MET A 466 20.10 -5.93 -4.58
CA MET A 466 20.37 -6.69 -5.81
C MET A 466 19.10 -7.30 -6.40
N SER A 467 18.28 -7.91 -5.55
CA SER A 467 17.12 -8.70 -5.94
C SER A 467 15.83 -7.90 -6.04
N GLY A 468 15.75 -6.74 -5.39
CA GLY A 468 14.51 -5.97 -5.27
C GLY A 468 13.47 -6.63 -4.36
N LEU A 469 13.80 -7.71 -3.66
CA LEU A 469 12.87 -8.37 -2.75
C LEU A 469 12.63 -7.53 -1.49
N ILE A 470 11.38 -7.54 -1.01
CA ILE A 470 11.01 -6.87 0.24
C ILE A 470 11.78 -7.46 1.43
N THR A 471 12.27 -6.57 2.28
CA THR A 471 12.86 -6.88 3.59
C THR A 471 12.01 -6.35 4.74
N GLN A 472 11.29 -5.26 4.52
CA GLN A 472 10.40 -4.62 5.48
C GLN A 472 9.30 -3.88 4.73
N VAL A 473 8.09 -3.87 5.28
CA VAL A 473 7.00 -2.99 4.84
C VAL A 473 6.39 -2.35 6.07
N ALA A 474 6.17 -1.04 6.00
CA ALA A 474 5.30 -0.32 6.91
C ALA A 474 4.26 0.42 6.06
N TYR A 475 2.99 0.06 6.26
CA TYR A 475 1.85 0.65 5.57
C TYR A 475 0.88 1.21 6.61
N ARG A 476 0.41 2.43 6.41
CA ARG A 476 -0.53 3.12 7.31
C ARG A 476 -1.48 3.97 6.51
N ALA A 477 -2.77 3.80 6.76
CA ALA A 477 -3.83 4.58 6.14
C ALA A 477 -4.96 4.83 7.13
N GLN A 478 -5.60 5.98 7.02
CA GLN A 478 -6.72 6.40 7.86
C GLN A 478 -7.98 6.56 7.03
N ILE A 479 -9.13 6.22 7.61
CA ILE A 479 -10.43 6.48 6.99
C ILE A 479 -11.19 7.56 7.77
N ASN A 480 -11.94 8.36 7.03
CA ASN A 480 -12.67 9.50 7.55
C ASN A 480 -14.04 9.60 6.88
N ILE A 481 -15.02 10.09 7.62
CA ILE A 481 -16.39 10.30 7.15
C ILE A 481 -16.69 11.79 7.07
N PRO A 482 -17.27 12.29 5.97
CA PRO A 482 -17.70 13.66 5.85
C PRO A 482 -18.98 13.91 6.63
N PHE A 483 -18.92 14.75 7.65
CA PHE A 483 -20.10 15.34 8.30
C PHE A 483 -20.42 16.69 7.67
N PHE A 484 -21.70 16.92 7.43
CA PHE A 484 -22.20 18.17 6.87
C PHE A 484 -23.65 18.38 7.25
N VAL A 485 -24.07 19.65 7.21
CA VAL A 485 -25.47 20.02 7.41
C VAL A 485 -26.31 19.53 6.24
N ASN A 486 -27.32 18.70 6.53
CA ASN A 486 -28.29 18.23 5.55
C ASN A 486 -29.69 18.72 5.92
N GLU A 487 -30.21 19.70 5.17
CA GLU A 487 -31.54 20.29 5.43
C GLU A 487 -32.70 19.30 5.26
N TYR A 488 -32.48 18.20 4.54
CA TYR A 488 -33.50 17.19 4.28
C TYR A 488 -33.55 16.08 5.33
N VAL A 489 -32.49 15.92 6.12
CA VAL A 489 -32.39 14.89 7.16
C VAL A 489 -32.44 15.60 8.52
N PRO A 490 -33.58 15.55 9.24
CA PRO A 490 -33.78 16.36 10.45
C PRO A 490 -32.72 16.19 11.53
N GLN A 491 -32.12 14.99 11.63
CA GLN A 491 -31.06 14.70 12.60
C GLN A 491 -29.72 15.38 12.27
N ASN A 492 -29.54 15.81 11.02
CA ASN A 492 -28.28 16.36 10.50
C ASN A 492 -28.32 17.90 10.38
N LEU A 493 -29.37 18.55 10.87
CA LEU A 493 -29.56 20.01 10.75
C LEU A 493 -28.50 20.84 11.48
N HIS A 494 -27.88 20.26 12.49
CA HIS A 494 -26.88 20.92 13.34
C HIS A 494 -25.52 20.24 13.31
N LEU A 495 -25.29 19.27 12.42
CA LEU A 495 -23.97 18.61 12.34
C LEU A 495 -22.87 19.60 11.96
N PRO A 496 -21.65 19.43 12.47
CA PRO A 496 -20.50 20.20 12.04
C PRO A 496 -20.13 19.82 10.60
N THR A 497 -19.74 20.81 9.79
CA THR A 497 -19.11 20.55 8.49
C THR A 497 -17.64 20.22 8.69
N SER A 498 -17.27 18.93 8.73
CA SER A 498 -15.90 18.47 8.97
C SER A 498 -15.69 17.02 8.54
N LEU A 499 -14.45 16.60 8.29
CA LEU A 499 -14.12 15.18 8.14
C LEU A 499 -13.76 14.59 9.50
N VAL A 500 -14.48 13.56 9.92
CA VAL A 500 -14.29 12.92 11.23
C VAL A 500 -13.62 11.55 11.03
N PRO A 501 -12.46 11.29 11.66
CA PRO A 501 -11.75 10.03 11.50
C PRO A 501 -12.43 8.90 12.25
N ILE A 502 -12.31 7.66 11.74
CA ILE A 502 -12.83 6.45 12.40
C ILE A 502 -11.70 5.65 13.01
N PHE A 503 -10.76 5.23 12.18
CA PHE A 503 -9.56 4.54 12.60
C PHE A 503 -8.44 4.79 11.59
N TYR A 504 -7.21 4.61 12.03
CA TYR A 504 -6.11 4.32 11.12
C TYR A 504 -5.61 2.90 11.32
N GLU A 505 -5.19 2.31 10.22
CA GLU A 505 -4.57 1.00 10.15
C GLU A 505 -3.05 1.21 10.04
N SER A 506 -2.28 0.35 10.70
CA SER A 506 -0.83 0.30 10.62
C SER A 506 -0.40 -1.15 10.47
N SER A 507 -0.07 -1.53 9.24
CA SER A 507 0.48 -2.82 8.85
C SER A 507 2.00 -2.82 8.94
N GLU A 508 2.53 -3.85 9.59
CA GLU A 508 3.96 -4.17 9.55
C GLU A 508 4.14 -5.62 9.14
N THR A 509 4.96 -5.86 8.11
CA THR A 509 5.24 -7.23 7.65
C THR A 509 6.35 -7.86 8.49
N VAL A 510 6.07 -9.04 9.05
CA VAL A 510 7.03 -9.86 9.78
C VAL A 510 7.35 -11.10 8.95
N MET A 511 8.57 -11.18 8.44
CA MET A 511 9.04 -12.40 7.77
C MET A 511 9.33 -13.49 8.79
N THR A 512 9.15 -14.74 8.40
CA THR A 512 9.55 -15.89 9.23
C THR A 512 11.06 -15.94 9.42
N ASP A 513 11.52 -16.50 10.54
CA ASP A 513 12.95 -16.71 10.81
C ASP A 513 13.66 -17.50 9.69
N TYR A 514 12.93 -18.42 9.06
CA TYR A 514 13.40 -19.15 7.89
C TYR A 514 13.72 -18.22 6.72
N ALA A 515 12.81 -17.30 6.37
CA ALA A 515 13.01 -16.33 5.31
C ALA A 515 14.18 -15.38 5.61
N TYR A 516 14.28 -14.84 6.82
CA TYR A 516 15.43 -14.02 7.24
C TYR A 516 16.75 -14.80 7.15
N SER A 517 16.75 -16.09 7.50
CA SER A 517 17.95 -16.93 7.43
C SER A 517 18.36 -17.22 5.98
N LEU A 518 17.39 -17.45 5.10
CA LEU A 518 17.63 -17.62 3.67
C LEU A 518 18.21 -16.35 3.05
N TYR A 519 17.64 -15.18 3.35
CA TYR A 519 18.11 -13.89 2.83
C TYR A 519 19.52 -13.59 3.32
N ARG A 520 19.82 -13.80 4.60
CA ARG A 520 21.18 -13.65 5.13
C ARG A 520 22.16 -14.61 4.48
N LEU A 521 21.76 -15.87 4.27
CA LEU A 521 22.62 -16.86 3.61
C LEU A 521 22.96 -16.42 2.17
N GLY A 522 21.95 -15.99 1.42
CA GLY A 522 22.06 -15.61 0.02
C GLY A 522 22.75 -14.26 -0.20
N PHE A 523 22.32 -13.21 0.50
CA PHE A 523 22.72 -11.81 0.23
C PHE A 523 23.85 -11.30 1.12
N VAL A 524 24.15 -11.98 2.24
CA VAL A 524 25.19 -11.55 3.18
C VAL A 524 26.32 -12.56 3.24
N PHE A 525 26.02 -13.79 3.64
CA PHE A 525 27.03 -14.82 3.90
C PHE A 525 27.73 -15.27 2.62
N ALA A 526 26.98 -15.69 1.58
CA ALA A 526 27.56 -16.20 0.35
C ALA A 526 28.53 -15.22 -0.35
N PRO A 527 28.15 -13.96 -0.62
CA PRO A 527 29.06 -13.01 -1.25
C PRO A 527 30.26 -12.65 -0.37
N THR A 528 30.03 -12.47 0.94
CA THR A 528 31.10 -12.15 1.90
C THR A 528 32.10 -13.30 2.04
N PHE A 529 31.62 -14.54 2.16
CA PHE A 529 32.45 -15.74 2.27
C PHE A 529 33.32 -15.90 1.02
N ILE A 530 32.73 -15.78 -0.17
CA ILE A 530 33.48 -15.96 -1.43
C ILE A 530 34.49 -14.84 -1.63
N LEU A 531 34.18 -13.60 -1.25
CA LEU A 531 35.15 -12.51 -1.24
C LEU A 531 36.35 -12.81 -0.33
N TRP A 532 36.11 -13.16 0.94
CA TRP A 532 37.18 -13.44 1.89
C TRP A 532 37.98 -14.70 1.53
N PHE A 533 37.31 -15.73 1.04
CA PHE A 533 37.97 -16.94 0.54
C PHE A 533 38.87 -16.62 -0.65
N SER A 534 38.41 -15.78 -1.57
CA SER A 534 39.20 -15.33 -2.72
C SER A 534 40.42 -14.52 -2.30
N ILE A 535 40.27 -13.60 -1.33
CA ILE A 535 41.38 -12.84 -0.74
C ILE A 535 42.38 -13.78 -0.09
N ALA A 536 41.92 -14.77 0.69
CA ALA A 536 42.79 -15.76 1.33
C ALA A 536 43.58 -16.58 0.32
N LEU A 537 42.97 -16.97 -0.81
CA LEU A 537 43.65 -17.66 -1.90
C LEU A 537 44.72 -16.80 -2.57
N LEU A 538 44.48 -15.50 -2.74
CA LEU A 538 45.48 -14.57 -3.30
C LEU A 538 46.66 -14.38 -2.34
N VAL A 539 46.39 -14.25 -1.04
CA VAL A 539 47.45 -14.17 -0.01
C VAL A 539 48.27 -15.47 0.01
N LEU A 540 47.61 -16.62 -0.02
CA LEU A 540 48.29 -17.93 -0.09
C LEU A 540 49.14 -18.04 -1.35
N SER A 541 48.63 -17.61 -2.51
CA SER A 541 49.38 -17.59 -3.76
C SER A 541 50.65 -16.76 -3.66
N LEU A 542 50.57 -15.56 -3.07
CA LEU A 542 51.71 -14.68 -2.87
C LEU A 542 52.77 -15.32 -1.95
N LEU A 543 52.35 -15.92 -0.83
CA LEU A 543 53.26 -16.61 0.10
C LEU A 543 53.99 -17.78 -0.58
N LEU A 544 53.26 -18.58 -1.37
CA LEU A 544 53.85 -19.69 -2.11
C LEU A 544 54.77 -19.20 -3.24
N ALA A 545 54.44 -18.09 -3.90
CA ALA A 545 55.30 -17.49 -4.92
C ALA A 545 56.63 -16.98 -4.32
N VAL A 546 56.58 -16.36 -3.14
CA VAL A 546 57.79 -15.98 -2.39
C VAL A 546 58.61 -17.22 -2.02
N LEU A 547 57.97 -18.31 -1.58
CA LEU A 547 58.65 -19.57 -1.27
C LEU A 547 59.33 -20.17 -2.51
N VAL A 548 58.65 -20.19 -3.66
CA VAL A 548 59.21 -20.63 -4.95
C VAL A 548 60.43 -19.79 -5.32
N PHE A 549 60.37 -18.46 -5.14
CA PHE A 549 61.50 -17.57 -5.40
C PHE A 549 62.70 -17.86 -4.48
N VAL A 550 62.46 -18.07 -3.18
CA VAL A 550 63.51 -18.41 -2.21
C VAL A 550 64.13 -19.76 -2.53
N LEU A 551 63.33 -20.81 -2.78
CA LEU A 551 63.81 -22.14 -3.17
C LEU A 551 64.60 -22.09 -4.49
N GLY A 552 64.14 -21.28 -5.45
CA GLY A 552 64.84 -21.00 -6.69
C GLY A 552 66.22 -20.36 -6.47
N LYS A 553 66.32 -19.36 -5.59
CA LYS A 553 67.60 -18.74 -5.21
C LYS A 553 68.53 -19.71 -4.50
N ILE A 554 68.05 -20.51 -3.55
CA ILE A 554 68.85 -21.52 -2.84
C ILE A 554 69.42 -22.53 -3.84
N ARG A 555 68.58 -23.04 -4.75
CA ARG A 555 69.00 -24.00 -5.77
C ARG A 555 70.01 -23.39 -6.74
N ALA A 556 69.80 -22.16 -7.20
CA ALA A 556 70.74 -21.46 -8.08
C ALA A 556 72.11 -21.26 -7.41
N ARG A 557 72.14 -21.02 -6.09
CA ARG A 557 73.37 -20.94 -5.30
C ARG A 557 74.08 -22.29 -5.21
N ALA A 558 73.35 -23.35 -4.87
CA ALA A 558 73.88 -24.73 -4.80
C ALA A 558 74.40 -25.27 -6.15
N MET A 559 73.87 -24.78 -7.28
CA MET A 559 74.37 -25.11 -8.63
C MET A 559 75.60 -24.31 -9.05
N ARG A 560 75.90 -23.17 -8.40
CA ARG A 560 77.14 -22.40 -8.64
C ARG A 560 78.31 -22.86 -7.77
N GLU A 561 78.02 -23.50 -6.64
CA GLU A 561 79.01 -24.04 -5.69
C GLU A 561 79.45 -25.49 -6.04
N LYS A 562 78.76 -26.13 -7.00
CA LYS A 562 79.17 -27.37 -7.67
C LYS A 562 79.79 -27.05 -9.01
#